data_AF-A0A7C3H881-F1
#
_entry.id   AF-A0A7C3H881-F1
#
_cell.length_a   1.000
_cell.length_b   1.000
_cell.length_c   1.000
_cell.angle_alpha   90.00
_cell.angle_beta   90.00
_cell.angle_gamma   90.00
#
_symmetry.space_group_name_H-M   'P 1'
#
loop_
_entity.id
_entity.type
_entity.pdbx_description
1 polymer ?
#
loop_
_entity_poly.entity_id
_entity_poly.type
_entity_poly.pdbx_seq_one_letter_code
_entity_poly.pdbx_strand_id
1 'polypeptide(L)'
;MALPPEALKPWVRAESLTRCALYWAGVSSTPLRQSEQEWFLPFLLAFIRTCKEQGWMPCFFLDVEIIQRFCQDRFVAESIEMRAFPAYGRTPWGPLPQPIPEEETDAIRRQEKPFLLSNYLKGYVQWFRRFQPEKHLPAYFGFGGSTLLFVPPDPATSPPLPDFSPGVKKSPLLKDAFAAGDPIEEMKTLLLLKHKAFAALKAAFSKGVEDHTGLKSMPLLIPRLRSQDFFSLEPEVLDVLFEASPVYMAESPEDRGILIASAKPIDEVIAALAGAVNEQIAQARSRRET
;
A
#
# COMPACT_ATOMS: atom_id res chain seq x y z
N MET A 1 -9.18 -26.51 -12.25
CA MET A 1 -8.17 -27.58 -12.15
C MET A 1 -6.94 -26.94 -11.53
N ALA A 2 -6.34 -27.49 -10.46
CA ALA A 2 -5.19 -26.84 -9.81
C ALA A 2 -3.99 -26.85 -10.77
N LEU A 3 -3.33 -25.72 -10.96
CA LEU A 3 -2.10 -25.63 -11.77
C LEU A 3 -0.96 -26.37 -11.04
N PRO A 4 0.00 -26.95 -11.78
CA PRO A 4 1.19 -27.54 -11.15
C PRO A 4 1.98 -26.45 -10.41
N PRO A 5 2.56 -26.72 -9.23
CA PRO A 5 3.30 -25.73 -8.43
C PRO A 5 4.43 -25.03 -9.21
N GLU A 6 5.05 -25.73 -10.16
CA GLU A 6 6.10 -25.19 -11.04
C GLU A 6 5.61 -24.01 -11.90
N ALA A 7 4.32 -23.96 -12.27
CA ALA A 7 3.77 -22.89 -13.07
C ALA A 7 3.64 -21.56 -12.30
N LEU A 8 3.65 -21.60 -10.96
CA LEU A 8 3.53 -20.41 -10.12
C LEU A 8 4.88 -19.79 -9.75
N LYS A 9 6.00 -20.48 -9.97
CA LYS A 9 7.32 -20.03 -9.51
C LYS A 9 7.65 -18.61 -10.00
N PRO A 10 8.16 -17.74 -9.11
CA PRO A 10 8.67 -18.01 -7.76
C PRO A 10 7.62 -18.00 -6.64
N TRP A 11 6.33 -17.83 -6.98
CA TRP A 11 5.26 -17.83 -6.00
C TRP A 11 4.92 -19.24 -5.52
N VAL A 12 4.62 -19.34 -4.23
CA VAL A 12 4.11 -20.54 -3.57
C VAL A 12 2.75 -20.19 -2.99
N ARG A 13 1.74 -21.00 -3.30
CA ARG A 13 0.39 -20.86 -2.74
C ARG A 13 0.29 -21.64 -1.42
N ALA A 14 -0.33 -21.04 -0.40
CA ALA A 14 -0.68 -21.75 0.83
C ALA A 14 -1.87 -22.70 0.57
N GLU A 15 -1.62 -24.01 0.59
CA GLU A 15 -2.64 -25.03 0.33
C GLU A 15 -3.58 -25.27 1.53
N SER A 16 -3.08 -25.05 2.74
CA SER A 16 -3.84 -25.26 3.99
C SER A 16 -4.83 -24.12 4.29
N LEU A 17 -4.70 -22.99 3.61
CA LEU A 17 -5.58 -21.85 3.79
C LEU A 17 -6.74 -21.92 2.79
N THR A 18 -7.94 -22.18 3.30
CA THR A 18 -9.13 -22.40 2.47
C THR A 18 -10.06 -21.20 2.35
N ARG A 19 -9.97 -20.24 3.30
CA ARG A 19 -10.86 -19.06 3.38
C ARG A 19 -10.52 -17.99 2.34
N CYS A 20 -9.28 -17.95 1.88
CA CYS A 20 -8.79 -17.07 0.83
C CYS A 20 -7.59 -17.74 0.16
N ALA A 21 -7.09 -17.15 -0.93
CA ALA A 21 -5.82 -17.58 -1.52
C ALA A 21 -4.69 -16.69 -1.02
N LEU A 22 -3.60 -17.30 -0.52
CA LEU A 22 -2.39 -16.60 -0.10
C LEU A 22 -1.21 -17.14 -0.91
N TYR A 23 -0.45 -16.22 -1.49
CA TYR A 23 0.73 -16.48 -2.28
C TYR A 23 1.92 -15.77 -1.65
N TRP A 24 3.04 -16.47 -1.56
CA TRP A 24 4.28 -15.95 -1.02
C TRP A 24 5.40 -16.15 -2.06
N ALA A 25 6.18 -15.11 -2.29
CA ALA A 25 7.43 -15.21 -3.02
C ALA A 25 8.57 -14.82 -2.08
N GLY A 26 9.46 -15.78 -1.81
CA GLY A 26 10.61 -15.58 -0.93
C GLY A 26 11.65 -14.65 -1.55
N VAL A 27 12.30 -13.88 -0.68
CA VAL A 27 13.40 -12.98 -1.04
C VAL A 27 14.61 -13.22 -0.13
N SER A 28 15.79 -12.97 -0.65
CA SER A 28 17.06 -13.24 0.02
C SER A 28 17.42 -12.20 1.07
N SER A 29 16.94 -10.96 0.92
CA SER A 29 17.12 -9.89 1.89
C SER A 29 16.06 -8.80 1.76
N THR A 30 15.96 -7.98 2.80
CA THR A 30 15.29 -6.67 2.74
C THR A 30 16.29 -5.61 3.21
N PRO A 31 16.64 -4.61 2.39
CA PRO A 31 16.12 -4.33 1.05
C PRO A 31 16.40 -5.44 0.01
N LEU A 32 15.53 -5.52 -1.01
CA LEU A 32 15.65 -6.48 -2.11
C LEU A 32 16.95 -6.28 -2.87
N ARG A 33 17.56 -7.39 -3.31
CA ARG A 33 18.71 -7.33 -4.20
C ARG A 33 18.29 -6.87 -5.58
N GLN A 34 19.24 -6.32 -6.34
CA GLN A 34 18.98 -5.86 -7.70
C GLN A 34 18.37 -6.96 -8.58
N SER A 35 18.87 -8.20 -8.53
CA SER A 35 18.33 -9.31 -9.31
C SER A 35 16.87 -9.65 -8.96
N GLU A 36 16.48 -9.44 -7.71
CA GLU A 36 15.10 -9.64 -7.26
C GLU A 36 14.23 -8.48 -7.73
N GLN A 37 14.71 -7.25 -7.61
CA GLN A 37 14.00 -6.07 -8.13
C GLN A 37 13.78 -6.15 -9.65
N GLU A 38 14.77 -6.61 -10.41
CA GLU A 38 14.68 -6.82 -11.86
C GLU A 38 13.58 -7.81 -12.25
N TRP A 39 13.23 -8.75 -11.36
CA TRP A 39 12.13 -9.69 -11.56
C TRP A 39 10.80 -9.15 -11.05
N PHE A 40 10.77 -8.63 -9.81
CA PHE A 40 9.53 -8.18 -9.18
C PHE A 40 8.94 -6.93 -9.83
N LEU A 41 9.76 -5.98 -10.27
CA LEU A 41 9.23 -4.73 -10.85
C LEU A 41 8.37 -4.98 -12.10
N PRO A 42 8.84 -5.72 -13.13
CA PRO A 42 7.99 -6.07 -14.28
C PRO A 42 6.74 -6.86 -13.88
N PHE A 43 6.87 -7.82 -12.97
CA PHE A 43 5.74 -8.61 -12.48
C PHE A 43 4.67 -7.72 -11.84
N LEU A 44 5.07 -6.83 -10.92
CA LEU A 44 4.15 -5.96 -10.19
C LEU A 44 3.47 -4.94 -11.10
N LEU A 45 4.20 -4.37 -12.06
CA LEU A 45 3.62 -3.46 -13.04
C LEU A 45 2.54 -4.16 -13.88
N ALA A 46 2.80 -5.39 -14.32
CA ALA A 46 1.83 -6.19 -15.06
C ALA A 46 0.64 -6.60 -14.17
N PHE A 47 0.90 -7.02 -12.94
CA PHE A 47 -0.13 -7.40 -11.97
C PHE A 47 -1.08 -6.25 -11.63
N ILE A 48 -0.53 -5.06 -11.37
CA ILE A 48 -1.34 -3.86 -11.11
C ILE A 48 -2.17 -3.50 -12.34
N ARG A 49 -1.63 -3.66 -13.56
CA ARG A 49 -2.38 -3.43 -14.79
C ARG A 49 -3.56 -4.38 -14.90
N THR A 50 -3.37 -5.68 -14.65
CA THR A 50 -4.46 -6.67 -14.62
C THR A 50 -5.52 -6.30 -13.58
N CYS A 51 -5.13 -5.84 -12.40
CA CYS A 51 -6.09 -5.39 -11.38
C CYS A 51 -6.86 -4.12 -11.83
N LYS A 52 -6.19 -3.18 -12.49
CA LYS A 52 -6.83 -1.99 -13.06
C LYS A 52 -7.82 -2.33 -14.17
N GLU A 53 -7.54 -3.34 -14.98
CA GLU A 53 -8.46 -3.85 -16.02
C GLU A 53 -9.75 -4.44 -15.43
N GLN A 54 -9.70 -4.94 -14.19
CA GLN A 54 -10.89 -5.32 -13.40
C GLN A 54 -11.64 -4.12 -12.79
N GLY A 55 -11.18 -2.89 -13.06
CA GLY A 55 -11.73 -1.66 -12.50
C GLY A 55 -11.26 -1.36 -11.08
N TRP A 56 -10.30 -2.11 -10.53
CA TRP A 56 -9.81 -1.88 -9.17
C TRP A 56 -8.72 -0.81 -9.14
N MET A 57 -8.85 0.12 -8.21
CA MET A 57 -7.92 1.21 -8.01
C MET A 57 -6.81 0.79 -7.03
N PRO A 58 -5.52 0.79 -7.45
CA PRO A 58 -4.42 0.50 -6.54
C PRO A 58 -4.16 1.68 -5.59
N CYS A 59 -4.21 1.40 -4.29
CA CYS A 59 -3.88 2.33 -3.22
C CYS A 59 -2.56 1.91 -2.59
N PHE A 60 -1.50 2.69 -2.85
CA PHE A 60 -0.14 2.41 -2.39
C PHE A 60 0.17 3.15 -1.08
N PHE A 61 0.59 2.39 -0.07
CA PHE A 61 0.97 2.88 1.25
C PHE A 61 2.43 2.51 1.52
N LEU A 62 3.17 3.44 2.13
CA LEU A 62 4.57 3.23 2.50
C LEU A 62 4.81 3.60 3.96
N ASP A 63 5.46 2.72 4.71
CA ASP A 63 5.80 2.95 6.11
C ASP A 63 6.76 4.14 6.28
N VAL A 64 6.47 5.01 7.24
CA VAL A 64 7.28 6.21 7.51
C VAL A 64 8.66 5.86 8.05
N GLU A 65 8.81 4.78 8.81
CA GLU A 65 10.12 4.29 9.26
C GLU A 65 11.01 3.93 8.06
N ILE A 66 10.41 3.32 7.03
CA ILE A 66 11.09 2.95 5.79
C ILE A 66 11.46 4.19 4.97
N ILE A 67 10.56 5.17 4.88
CA ILE A 67 10.86 6.47 4.25
C ILE A 67 12.08 7.11 4.91
N GLN A 68 12.03 7.28 6.23
CA GLN A 68 13.08 7.94 7.00
C GLN A 68 14.42 7.21 6.88
N ARG A 69 14.40 5.88 6.82
CA ARG A 69 15.62 5.07 6.75
C ARG A 69 16.26 5.01 5.37
N PHE A 70 15.47 4.94 4.30
CA PHE A 70 16.00 4.57 2.98
C PHE A 70 15.78 5.60 1.87
N CYS A 71 14.77 6.46 1.97
CA CYS A 71 14.37 7.30 0.83
C CYS A 71 13.81 8.67 1.22
N GLN A 72 14.21 9.21 2.38
CA GLN A 72 13.68 10.46 2.93
C GLN A 72 13.80 11.64 1.96
N ASP A 73 15.01 11.89 1.44
CA ASP A 73 15.25 13.05 0.57
C ASP A 73 14.40 13.01 -0.70
N ARG A 74 14.32 11.82 -1.33
CA ARG A 74 13.48 11.60 -2.51
C ARG A 74 12.01 11.78 -2.17
N PHE A 75 11.55 11.19 -1.07
CA PHE A 75 10.17 11.31 -0.62
C PHE A 75 9.80 12.78 -0.38
N VAL A 76 10.64 13.55 0.31
CA VAL A 76 10.40 14.98 0.55
C VAL A 76 10.28 15.73 -0.78
N ALA A 77 11.19 15.49 -1.72
CA ALA A 77 11.19 16.14 -3.03
C ALA A 77 9.94 15.82 -3.88
N GLU A 78 9.40 14.60 -3.75
CA GLU A 78 8.29 14.11 -4.59
C GLU A 78 6.92 14.15 -3.88
N SER A 79 6.87 14.27 -2.55
CA SER A 79 5.67 14.09 -1.73
C SER A 79 4.50 15.00 -2.13
N ILE A 80 4.80 16.23 -2.55
CA ILE A 80 3.82 17.19 -3.04
C ILE A 80 3.19 16.69 -4.34
N GLU A 81 3.99 16.20 -5.29
CA GLU A 81 3.51 15.67 -6.57
C GLU A 81 2.66 14.41 -6.37
N MET A 82 3.10 13.53 -5.47
CA MET A 82 2.40 12.29 -5.11
C MET A 82 1.14 12.54 -4.27
N ARG A 83 0.96 13.79 -3.80
CA ARG A 83 -0.09 14.18 -2.87
C ARG A 83 -0.12 13.25 -1.66
N ALA A 84 1.04 12.99 -1.07
CA ALA A 84 1.17 12.09 0.07
C ALA A 84 0.22 12.50 1.20
N PHE A 85 -0.44 11.51 1.81
CA PHE A 85 -1.43 11.73 2.85
C PHE A 85 -1.16 10.79 4.03
N PRO A 86 -1.15 11.29 5.28
CA PRO A 86 -0.88 10.45 6.43
C PRO A 86 -2.01 9.45 6.68
N ALA A 87 -1.65 8.25 7.07
CA ALA A 87 -2.56 7.21 7.52
C ALA A 87 -1.92 6.39 8.64
N TYR A 88 -2.70 5.55 9.30
CA TYR A 88 -2.16 4.53 10.19
C TYR A 88 -2.04 3.18 9.48
N GLY A 89 -0.90 2.53 9.65
CA GLY A 89 -0.69 1.13 9.35
C GLY A 89 -0.62 0.33 10.65
N ARG A 90 -1.34 -0.77 10.74
CA ARG A 90 -1.44 -1.53 12.00
C ARG A 90 -1.32 -3.02 11.74
N THR A 91 -0.43 -3.69 12.46
CA THR A 91 -0.48 -5.15 12.58
C THR A 91 -1.74 -5.55 13.35
N PRO A 92 -2.33 -6.73 13.12
CA PRO A 92 -3.52 -7.15 13.83
C PRO A 92 -3.41 -6.94 15.33
N TRP A 93 -4.33 -6.14 15.87
CA TRP A 93 -4.49 -5.89 17.31
C TRP A 93 -3.28 -5.23 18.00
N GLY A 94 -2.28 -4.78 17.24
CA GLY A 94 -1.12 -4.06 17.77
C GLY A 94 -1.49 -2.66 18.30
N PRO A 95 -0.58 -1.94 18.97
CA PRO A 95 -0.85 -0.57 19.39
C PRO A 95 -0.90 0.37 18.17
N LEU A 96 -1.65 1.47 18.30
CA LEU A 96 -1.54 2.63 17.40
C LEU A 96 -0.39 3.55 17.86
N PRO A 97 0.14 4.39 16.97
CA PRO A 97 1.14 5.39 17.35
C PRO A 97 0.61 6.27 18.49
N GLN A 98 1.40 6.38 19.56
CA GLN A 98 1.07 7.17 20.75
C GLN A 98 1.82 8.51 20.72
N PRO A 99 1.23 9.59 21.28
CA PRO A 99 2.00 10.78 21.60
C PRO A 99 3.10 10.44 22.62
N ILE A 100 4.21 11.17 22.56
CA ILE A 100 5.30 11.01 23.54
C ILE A 100 4.76 11.46 24.91
N PRO A 101 4.84 10.63 25.96
CA PRO A 101 4.47 11.04 27.30
C PRO A 101 5.26 12.27 27.77
N GLU A 102 4.65 13.12 28.60
CA GLU A 102 5.30 14.34 29.10
C GLU A 102 6.57 14.01 29.89
N GLU A 103 6.52 12.98 30.75
CA GLU A 103 7.68 12.50 31.51
C GLU A 103 8.84 12.09 30.62
N GLU A 104 8.55 11.40 29.51
CA GLU A 104 9.55 11.00 28.54
C GLU A 104 10.12 12.21 27.77
N THR A 105 9.26 13.16 27.42
CA THR A 105 9.66 14.42 26.78
C THR A 105 10.61 15.21 27.68
N ASP A 106 10.31 15.27 28.97
CA ASP A 106 11.14 15.92 29.98
C ASP A 106 12.48 15.21 30.19
N ALA A 107 12.48 13.88 30.27
CA ALA A 107 13.71 13.09 30.37
C ALA A 107 14.62 13.28 29.14
N ILE A 108 14.04 13.32 27.94
CA ILE A 108 14.77 13.64 26.70
C ILE A 108 15.33 15.06 26.76
N ARG A 109 14.53 16.04 27.20
CA ARG A 109 14.96 17.45 27.32
C ARG A 109 16.10 17.61 28.33
N ARG A 110 16.09 16.84 29.42
CA ARG A 110 17.14 16.80 30.45
C ARG A 110 18.35 15.94 30.06
N GLN A 111 18.34 15.33 28.87
CA GLN A 111 19.37 14.42 28.38
C GLN A 111 19.56 13.14 29.22
N GLU A 112 18.55 12.78 30.01
CA GLU A 112 18.51 11.54 30.80
C GLU A 112 18.16 10.32 29.93
N LYS A 113 17.54 10.56 28.76
CA LYS A 113 17.18 9.54 27.78
C LYS A 113 17.53 10.01 26.36
N PRO A 114 18.16 9.16 25.51
CA PRO A 114 18.42 9.52 24.12
C PRO A 114 17.11 9.57 23.31
N PHE A 115 16.98 10.58 22.45
CA PHE A 115 15.91 10.64 21.46
C PHE A 115 16.22 9.72 20.28
N LEU A 116 15.36 8.75 20.02
CA LEU A 116 15.44 7.86 18.86
C LEU A 116 14.15 7.98 18.06
N LEU A 117 14.19 8.69 16.93
CA LEU A 117 13.01 9.00 16.12
C LEU A 117 12.23 7.74 15.71
N SER A 118 12.92 6.65 15.37
CA SER A 118 12.30 5.37 14.97
C SER A 118 11.29 4.82 15.98
N ASN A 119 11.48 5.09 17.27
CA ASN A 119 10.57 4.64 18.32
C ASN A 119 9.18 5.28 18.22
N TYR A 120 9.07 6.41 17.54
CA TYR A 120 7.84 7.19 17.43
C TYR A 120 7.22 7.17 16.02
N LEU A 121 7.89 6.54 15.05
CA LEU A 121 7.39 6.43 13.67
C LEU A 121 6.55 5.19 13.43
N LYS A 122 6.68 4.17 14.29
CA LYS A 122 6.03 2.88 14.12
C LYS A 122 4.51 3.03 14.01
N GLY A 123 3.95 2.53 12.92
CA GLY A 123 2.52 2.55 12.64
C GLY A 123 2.03 3.78 11.87
N TYR A 124 2.90 4.75 11.58
CA TYR A 124 2.60 5.79 10.60
C TYR A 124 2.93 5.32 9.19
N VAL A 125 2.01 5.56 8.26
CA VAL A 125 2.21 5.27 6.83
C VAL A 125 1.80 6.47 5.98
N GLN A 126 2.36 6.56 4.78
CA GLN A 126 2.02 7.57 3.78
C GLN A 126 1.25 6.92 2.65
N TRP A 127 0.04 7.41 2.39
CA TRP A 127 -0.75 7.03 1.23
C TRP A 127 -0.44 7.91 0.04
N PHE A 128 -0.10 7.30 -1.09
CA PHE A 128 0.26 8.00 -2.32
C PHE A 128 -1.01 8.19 -3.14
N ARG A 129 -1.73 9.30 -2.89
CA ARG A 129 -3.04 9.57 -3.52
C ARG A 129 -2.94 9.67 -5.04
N ARG A 130 -1.80 10.12 -5.57
CA ARG A 130 -1.49 10.14 -7.00
C ARG A 130 -0.50 9.03 -7.38
N PHE A 131 -0.83 7.77 -7.10
CA PHE A 131 0.06 6.64 -7.35
C PHE A 131 0.23 6.33 -8.85
N GLN A 132 1.47 6.46 -9.36
CA GLN A 132 1.90 6.07 -10.70
C GLN A 132 2.85 4.86 -10.57
N PRO A 133 2.39 3.62 -10.81
CA PRO A 133 3.18 2.41 -10.57
C PRO A 133 4.56 2.44 -11.23
N GLU A 134 4.63 2.92 -12.47
CA GLU A 134 5.84 2.97 -13.31
C GLU A 134 6.92 3.91 -12.73
N LYS A 135 6.51 4.96 -12.00
CA LYS A 135 7.41 5.91 -11.36
C LYS A 135 7.73 5.50 -9.92
N HIS A 136 6.70 5.10 -9.17
CA HIS A 136 6.82 4.95 -7.72
C HIS A 136 7.33 3.58 -7.29
N LEU A 137 6.96 2.48 -7.98
CA LEU A 137 7.48 1.17 -7.60
C LEU A 137 9.02 1.10 -7.70
N PRO A 138 9.66 1.54 -8.79
CA PRO A 138 11.14 1.54 -8.86
C PRO A 138 11.81 2.40 -7.78
N ALA A 139 11.10 3.39 -7.22
CA ALA A 139 11.64 4.32 -6.24
C ALA A 139 11.44 3.88 -4.78
N TYR A 140 10.37 3.13 -4.50
CA TYR A 140 9.92 2.89 -3.13
C TYR A 140 9.65 1.41 -2.79
N PHE A 141 9.47 0.55 -3.79
CA PHE A 141 9.28 -0.87 -3.57
C PHE A 141 10.63 -1.58 -3.33
N GLY A 142 10.63 -2.59 -2.46
CA GLY A 142 11.78 -3.41 -2.17
C GLY A 142 12.47 -3.06 -0.84
N PHE A 143 11.97 -2.06 -0.11
CA PHE A 143 12.53 -1.66 1.19
C PHE A 143 11.81 -2.30 2.38
N GLY A 144 10.74 -3.08 2.17
CA GLY A 144 10.02 -3.79 3.24
C GLY A 144 8.87 -3.03 3.89
N GLY A 145 8.45 -1.89 3.32
CA GLY A 145 7.44 -1.00 3.91
C GLY A 145 6.18 -0.84 3.08
N SER A 146 6.12 -1.44 1.89
CA SER A 146 5.04 -1.18 0.95
C SER A 146 3.82 -2.06 1.23
N THR A 147 2.63 -1.47 1.14
CA THR A 147 1.35 -2.17 1.13
C THR A 147 0.50 -1.63 -0.02
N LEU A 148 -0.12 -2.54 -0.77
CA LEU A 148 -1.04 -2.23 -1.86
C LEU A 148 -2.42 -2.84 -1.56
N LEU A 149 -3.42 -1.97 -1.56
CA LEU A 149 -4.83 -2.35 -1.55
C LEU A 149 -5.40 -2.11 -2.95
N PHE A 150 -6.21 -3.04 -3.47
CA PHE A 150 -6.87 -2.92 -4.76
C PHE A 150 -8.35 -2.69 -4.53
N VAL A 151 -8.75 -1.43 -4.46
CA VAL A 151 -10.07 -1.02 -4.01
C VAL A 151 -11.04 -0.99 -5.20
N PRO A 152 -12.20 -1.70 -5.15
CA PRO A 152 -13.22 -1.63 -6.19
C PRO A 152 -13.80 -0.22 -6.34
N PRO A 153 -14.42 0.13 -7.47
CA PRO A 153 -14.99 1.46 -7.65
C PRO A 153 -16.16 1.72 -6.70
N ASP A 154 -16.21 2.91 -6.12
CA ASP A 154 -17.35 3.40 -5.32
C ASP A 154 -18.05 4.57 -6.03
N PRO A 155 -19.31 4.39 -6.48
CA PRO A 155 -20.09 5.45 -7.12
C PRO A 155 -20.20 6.73 -6.28
N ALA A 156 -20.18 6.63 -4.94
CA ALA A 156 -20.24 7.79 -4.05
C ALA A 156 -18.99 8.67 -4.12
N THR A 157 -17.88 8.12 -4.63
CA THR A 157 -16.60 8.84 -4.79
C THR A 157 -16.42 9.42 -6.20
N SER A 158 -17.34 9.12 -7.12
CA SER A 158 -17.34 9.62 -8.51
C SER A 158 -18.61 10.42 -8.87
N PRO A 159 -19.08 11.38 -8.04
CA PRO A 159 -20.19 12.24 -8.43
C PRO A 159 -19.81 13.08 -9.66
N PRO A 160 -20.78 13.56 -10.46
CA PRO A 160 -20.50 14.51 -11.53
C PRO A 160 -19.83 15.74 -10.92
N LEU A 161 -18.58 15.98 -11.32
CA LEU A 161 -17.80 17.09 -10.82
C LEU A 161 -18.22 18.37 -11.53
N PRO A 162 -18.22 19.53 -10.85
CA PRO A 162 -18.60 20.78 -11.47
C PRO A 162 -17.65 21.11 -12.63
N ASP A 163 -18.20 21.35 -13.81
CA ASP A 163 -17.41 21.88 -14.92
C ASP A 163 -17.31 23.40 -14.78
N PHE A 164 -16.18 23.87 -14.23
CA PHE A 164 -15.94 25.29 -14.07
C PHE A 164 -15.71 25.95 -15.44
N SER A 165 -16.60 26.87 -15.82
CA SER A 165 -16.46 27.64 -17.05
C SER A 165 -15.14 28.42 -17.10
N PRO A 166 -14.61 28.74 -18.29
CA PRO A 166 -13.37 29.52 -18.43
C PRO A 166 -13.40 30.87 -17.69
N GLY A 167 -14.57 31.49 -17.57
CA GLY A 167 -14.75 32.74 -16.82
C GLY A 167 -14.59 32.56 -15.31
N VAL A 168 -15.04 31.44 -14.75
CA VAL A 168 -14.87 31.09 -13.33
C VAL A 168 -13.40 30.80 -13.02
N LYS A 169 -12.71 30.05 -13.88
CA LYS A 169 -11.27 29.75 -13.74
C LYS A 169 -10.39 31.01 -13.79
N LYS A 170 -10.84 32.05 -14.53
CA LYS A 170 -10.16 33.35 -14.66
C LYS A 170 -10.64 34.40 -13.64
N SER A 171 -11.60 34.06 -12.77
CA SER A 171 -12.14 34.99 -11.79
C SER A 171 -11.05 35.43 -10.81
N PRO A 172 -10.90 36.74 -10.54
CA PRO A 172 -9.94 37.25 -9.55
C PRO A 172 -10.10 36.63 -8.16
N LEU A 173 -11.31 36.18 -7.79
CA LEU A 173 -11.61 35.56 -6.49
C LEU A 173 -11.15 34.10 -6.38
N LEU A 174 -10.95 33.41 -7.50
CA LEU A 174 -10.60 31.98 -7.55
C LEU A 174 -9.25 31.73 -8.22
N LYS A 175 -8.64 32.77 -8.80
CA LYS A 175 -7.36 32.69 -9.50
C LYS A 175 -6.27 32.04 -8.65
N ASP A 176 -6.19 32.38 -7.37
CA ASP A 176 -5.20 31.81 -6.46
C ASP A 176 -5.48 30.33 -6.14
N ALA A 177 -6.76 29.94 -6.01
CA ALA A 177 -7.16 28.55 -5.81
C ALA A 177 -6.80 27.68 -7.03
N PHE A 178 -7.04 28.17 -8.25
CA PHE A 178 -6.65 27.49 -9.49
C PHE A 178 -5.14 27.58 -9.80
N ALA A 179 -4.43 28.57 -9.26
CA ALA A 179 -2.97 28.66 -9.35
C ALA A 179 -2.26 27.71 -8.37
N ALA A 180 -2.87 27.45 -7.20
CA ALA A 180 -2.36 26.51 -6.20
C ALA A 180 -2.57 25.04 -6.59
N GLY A 181 -3.50 24.75 -7.50
CA GLY A 181 -3.77 23.41 -8.03
C GLY A 181 -5.11 23.33 -8.75
N ASP A 182 -5.50 22.13 -9.19
CA ASP A 182 -6.82 21.89 -9.74
C ASP A 182 -7.82 21.58 -8.60
N PRO A 183 -8.81 22.45 -8.31
CA PRO A 183 -9.82 22.21 -7.28
C PRO A 183 -10.65 20.95 -7.54
N ILE A 184 -10.83 20.54 -8.80
CA ILE A 184 -11.55 19.33 -9.17
C ILE A 184 -10.78 18.09 -8.71
N GLU A 185 -9.46 18.08 -8.92
CA GLU A 185 -8.60 17.01 -8.42
C GLU A 185 -8.57 16.97 -6.89
N GLU A 186 -8.61 18.12 -6.22
CA GLU A 186 -8.72 18.15 -4.75
C GLU A 186 -10.07 17.59 -4.27
N MET A 187 -11.17 17.95 -4.93
CA MET A 187 -12.49 17.38 -4.65
C MET A 187 -12.52 15.87 -4.85
N LYS A 188 -12.00 15.35 -5.98
CA LYS A 188 -11.87 13.90 -6.21
C LYS A 188 -11.13 13.23 -5.05
N THR A 189 -10.09 13.89 -4.57
CA THR A 189 -9.26 13.32 -3.53
C THR A 189 -9.96 13.29 -2.17
N LEU A 190 -10.69 14.35 -1.82
CA LEU A 190 -11.53 14.38 -0.60
C LEU A 190 -12.69 13.37 -0.67
N LEU A 191 -13.25 13.15 -1.86
CA LEU A 191 -14.27 12.14 -2.09
C LEU A 191 -13.71 10.74 -1.93
N LEU A 192 -12.48 10.49 -2.37
CA LEU A 192 -11.83 9.20 -2.20
C LEU A 192 -11.58 8.84 -0.73
N LEU A 193 -11.36 9.82 0.15
CA LEU A 193 -11.31 9.57 1.60
C LEU A 193 -12.65 9.08 2.17
N LYS A 194 -13.76 9.31 1.48
CA LYS A 194 -15.10 8.82 1.86
C LYS A 194 -15.43 7.45 1.27
N HIS A 195 -14.50 6.83 0.55
CA HIS A 195 -14.71 5.51 -0.03
C HIS A 195 -15.10 4.50 1.06
N LYS A 196 -16.20 3.78 0.85
CA LYS A 196 -16.76 2.85 1.87
C LYS A 196 -15.74 1.82 2.37
N ALA A 197 -14.86 1.36 1.48
CA ALA A 197 -13.79 0.41 1.78
C ALA A 197 -12.88 0.89 2.92
N PHE A 198 -12.49 2.17 2.92
CA PHE A 198 -11.61 2.70 3.96
C PHE A 198 -12.29 2.83 5.31
N ALA A 199 -13.56 3.23 5.33
CA ALA A 199 -14.36 3.25 6.55
C ALA A 199 -14.53 1.84 7.13
N ALA A 200 -14.80 0.85 6.27
CA ALA A 200 -14.95 -0.55 6.65
C ALA A 200 -13.64 -1.14 7.21
N LEU A 201 -12.51 -0.93 6.53
CA LEU A 201 -11.19 -1.35 7.02
C LEU A 201 -10.86 -0.71 8.37
N LYS A 202 -11.09 0.61 8.50
CA LYS A 202 -10.84 1.32 9.76
C LYS A 202 -11.67 0.74 10.90
N ALA A 203 -12.94 0.43 10.67
CA ALA A 203 -13.81 -0.16 11.68
C ALA A 203 -13.38 -1.60 12.05
N ALA A 204 -13.07 -2.44 11.07
CA ALA A 204 -12.65 -3.83 11.32
C ALA A 204 -11.30 -3.90 12.05
N PHE A 205 -10.36 -3.02 11.71
CA PHE A 205 -9.01 -3.02 12.28
C PHE A 205 -8.84 -2.07 13.47
N SER A 206 -9.90 -1.44 14.00
CA SER A 206 -9.84 -0.59 15.21
C SER A 206 -10.01 -1.34 16.53
N LYS A 207 -10.24 -2.66 16.49
CA LYS A 207 -10.48 -3.46 17.71
C LYS A 207 -9.39 -3.25 18.75
N GLY A 208 -9.78 -2.95 19.99
CA GLY A 208 -8.89 -2.69 21.14
C GLY A 208 -8.23 -1.32 21.17
N VAL A 209 -8.55 -0.41 20.25
CA VAL A 209 -8.03 0.97 20.18
C VAL A 209 -9.13 1.97 19.78
N GLU A 210 -10.39 1.62 20.01
CA GLU A 210 -11.57 2.37 19.57
C GLU A 210 -11.61 3.79 20.16
N ASP A 211 -11.17 3.93 21.41
CA ASP A 211 -11.14 5.21 22.13
C ASP A 211 -9.89 6.05 21.84
N HIS A 212 -8.96 5.55 21.03
CA HIS A 212 -7.73 6.24 20.72
C HIS A 212 -8.00 7.59 20.04
N THR A 213 -7.53 8.69 20.64
CA THR A 213 -7.79 10.06 20.16
C THR A 213 -7.30 10.27 18.73
N GLY A 214 -6.11 9.79 18.40
CA GLY A 214 -5.55 9.86 17.05
C GLY A 214 -6.39 9.10 16.02
N LEU A 215 -7.11 8.04 16.42
CA LEU A 215 -7.97 7.27 15.50
C LEU A 215 -9.17 8.10 15.05
N LYS A 216 -9.71 8.97 15.92
CA LYS A 216 -10.84 9.85 15.57
C LYS A 216 -10.45 10.87 14.50
N SER A 217 -9.23 11.39 14.55
CA SER A 217 -8.72 12.38 13.59
C SER A 217 -8.12 11.78 12.31
N MET A 218 -7.62 10.53 12.36
CA MET A 218 -7.00 9.89 11.19
C MET A 218 -8.07 9.23 10.32
N PRO A 219 -8.28 9.64 9.05
CA PRO A 219 -9.36 9.07 8.24
C PRO A 219 -9.08 7.62 7.82
N LEU A 220 -7.81 7.20 7.79
CA LEU A 220 -7.39 5.90 7.28
C LEU A 220 -6.64 5.09 8.31
N LEU A 221 -7.03 3.82 8.42
CA LEU A 221 -6.33 2.77 9.15
C LEU A 221 -6.28 1.54 8.23
N ILE A 222 -5.08 1.17 7.80
CA ILE A 222 -4.85 0.04 6.90
C ILE A 222 -4.16 -1.11 7.64
N PRO A 223 -4.48 -2.37 7.28
CA PRO A 223 -3.84 -3.51 7.89
C PRO A 223 -2.45 -3.77 7.30
N ARG A 224 -1.49 -4.06 8.17
CA ARG A 224 -0.17 -4.59 7.82
C ARG A 224 -0.13 -6.05 8.23
N LEU A 225 -0.43 -6.94 7.30
CA LEU A 225 -0.57 -8.37 7.54
C LEU A 225 0.69 -9.11 7.11
N ARG A 226 1.11 -10.04 7.96
CA ARG A 226 2.03 -11.13 7.60
C ARG A 226 1.25 -12.40 7.28
N SER A 227 1.92 -13.40 6.73
CA SER A 227 1.38 -14.68 6.31
C SER A 227 0.54 -15.35 7.42
N GLN A 228 1.06 -15.39 8.65
CA GLN A 228 0.40 -15.99 9.80
C GLN A 228 -0.95 -15.34 10.12
N ASP A 229 -1.10 -14.03 9.85
CA ASP A 229 -2.29 -13.29 10.21
C ASP A 229 -3.52 -13.76 9.43
N PHE A 230 -3.34 -14.21 8.17
CA PHE A 230 -4.43 -14.78 7.37
C PHE A 230 -4.96 -16.10 7.94
N PHE A 231 -4.16 -16.82 8.74
CA PHE A 231 -4.59 -18.02 9.43
C PHE A 231 -5.27 -17.70 10.77
N SER A 232 -4.82 -16.67 11.48
CA SER A 232 -5.30 -16.36 12.83
C SER A 232 -6.44 -15.35 12.89
N LEU A 233 -6.61 -14.51 11.88
CA LEU A 233 -7.67 -13.50 11.87
C LEU A 233 -9.06 -14.15 11.87
N GLU A 234 -9.96 -13.48 12.58
CA GLU A 234 -11.38 -13.79 12.61
C GLU A 234 -11.97 -13.74 11.19
N PRO A 235 -12.82 -14.71 10.80
CA PRO A 235 -13.40 -14.77 9.46
C PRO A 235 -14.04 -13.44 9.02
N GLU A 236 -14.78 -12.79 9.93
CA GLU A 236 -15.51 -11.55 9.65
C GLU A 236 -14.55 -10.38 9.32
N VAL A 237 -13.37 -10.36 9.92
CA VAL A 237 -12.34 -9.34 9.64
C VAL A 237 -11.72 -9.58 8.27
N LEU A 238 -11.47 -10.83 7.90
CA LEU A 238 -11.00 -11.19 6.57
C LEU A 238 -12.03 -10.91 5.48
N ASP A 239 -13.31 -11.16 5.76
CA ASP A 239 -14.41 -10.85 4.83
C ASP A 239 -14.46 -9.34 4.56
N VAL A 240 -14.38 -8.50 5.61
CA VAL A 240 -14.30 -7.04 5.44
C VAL A 240 -13.06 -6.61 4.65
N LEU A 241 -11.90 -7.22 4.92
CA LEU A 241 -10.67 -6.95 4.17
C LEU A 241 -10.88 -7.21 2.67
N PHE A 242 -11.42 -8.37 2.32
CA PHE A 242 -11.57 -8.79 0.92
C PHE A 242 -12.77 -8.15 0.21
N GLU A 243 -13.79 -7.70 0.93
CA GLU A 243 -14.83 -6.82 0.37
C GLU A 243 -14.25 -5.43 0.05
N ALA A 244 -13.44 -4.88 0.95
CA ALA A 244 -12.79 -3.59 0.76
C ALA A 244 -11.69 -3.63 -0.31
N SER A 245 -10.97 -4.75 -0.40
CA SER A 245 -9.80 -4.95 -1.25
C SER A 245 -9.70 -6.41 -1.68
N PRO A 246 -10.32 -6.82 -2.81
CA PRO A 246 -10.33 -8.21 -3.28
C PRO A 246 -8.95 -8.84 -3.45
N VAL A 247 -7.93 -8.00 -3.62
CA VAL A 247 -6.51 -8.37 -3.59
C VAL A 247 -5.81 -7.48 -2.57
N TYR A 248 -4.96 -8.08 -1.75
CA TYR A 248 -4.05 -7.43 -0.82
C TYR A 248 -2.63 -7.81 -1.20
N MET A 249 -1.70 -6.87 -1.16
CA MET A 249 -0.29 -7.15 -1.36
C MET A 249 0.56 -6.38 -0.36
N ALA A 250 1.59 -7.01 0.18
CA ALA A 250 2.54 -6.36 1.07
C ALA A 250 3.94 -6.94 0.94
N GLU A 251 4.94 -6.09 1.16
CA GLU A 251 6.27 -6.58 1.54
C GLU A 251 6.20 -7.02 3.01
N SER A 252 6.63 -8.25 3.30
CA SER A 252 6.73 -8.74 4.68
C SER A 252 8.17 -9.18 4.97
N PRO A 253 8.98 -8.28 5.54
CA PRO A 253 10.31 -8.62 6.04
C PRO A 253 10.28 -9.75 7.07
N GLU A 254 9.22 -9.85 7.87
CA GLU A 254 9.01 -10.90 8.87
C GLU A 254 8.87 -12.28 8.22
N ASP A 255 8.19 -12.36 7.08
CA ASP A 255 8.05 -13.59 6.28
C ASP A 255 9.19 -13.76 5.26
N ARG A 256 10.18 -12.86 5.26
CA ARG A 256 11.28 -12.83 4.28
C ARG A 256 10.78 -12.92 2.84
N GLY A 257 9.75 -12.15 2.52
CA GLY A 257 9.10 -12.26 1.21
C GLY A 257 8.11 -11.16 0.88
N ILE A 258 7.45 -11.36 -0.25
CA ILE A 258 6.32 -10.55 -0.69
C ILE A 258 5.08 -11.44 -0.64
N LEU A 259 4.00 -10.88 -0.12
CA LEU A 259 2.71 -11.54 0.00
C LEU A 259 1.73 -10.97 -1.01
N ILE A 260 0.96 -11.86 -1.62
CA ILE A 260 -0.29 -11.52 -2.32
C ILE A 260 -1.38 -12.39 -1.69
N ALA A 261 -2.43 -11.77 -1.19
CA ALA A 261 -3.61 -12.46 -0.73
C ALA A 261 -4.82 -12.02 -1.56
N SER A 262 -5.73 -12.93 -1.87
CA SER A 262 -6.91 -12.63 -2.68
C SER A 262 -8.14 -13.38 -2.18
N ALA A 263 -9.30 -12.74 -2.32
CA ALA A 263 -10.60 -13.29 -1.93
C ALA A 263 -10.90 -14.63 -2.64
N LYS A 264 -10.45 -14.74 -3.89
CA LYS A 264 -10.58 -15.93 -4.74
C LYS A 264 -9.20 -16.34 -5.27
N PRO A 265 -8.99 -17.62 -5.59
CA PRO A 265 -7.76 -18.07 -6.23
C PRO A 265 -7.51 -17.34 -7.56
N ILE A 266 -6.28 -16.86 -7.75
CA ILE A 266 -5.79 -16.16 -8.94
C ILE A 266 -4.56 -16.87 -9.53
N ASP A 267 -4.46 -18.18 -9.35
CA ASP A 267 -3.33 -19.02 -9.76
C ASP A 267 -2.98 -18.83 -11.25
N GLU A 268 -3.99 -18.80 -12.11
CA GLU A 268 -3.81 -18.61 -13.55
C GLU A 268 -3.24 -17.23 -13.89
N VAL A 269 -3.67 -16.18 -13.18
CA VAL A 269 -3.14 -14.83 -13.35
C VAL A 269 -1.67 -14.77 -12.91
N ILE A 270 -1.35 -15.32 -11.74
CA ILE A 270 0.03 -15.33 -11.22
C ILE A 270 0.94 -16.14 -12.15
N ALA A 271 0.51 -17.33 -12.58
CA ALA A 271 1.28 -18.19 -13.47
C ALA A 271 1.54 -17.52 -14.83
N ALA A 272 0.51 -16.92 -15.44
CA ALA A 272 0.65 -16.23 -16.72
C ALA A 272 1.63 -15.05 -16.64
N LEU A 273 1.53 -14.24 -15.59
CA LEU A 273 2.42 -13.09 -15.39
C LEU A 273 3.86 -13.51 -15.06
N ALA A 274 4.04 -14.53 -14.21
CA ALA A 274 5.36 -15.06 -13.89
C ALA A 274 6.03 -15.66 -15.13
N GLY A 275 5.29 -16.42 -15.94
CA GLY A 275 5.76 -16.95 -17.22
C GLY A 275 6.24 -15.85 -18.17
N ALA A 276 5.42 -14.81 -18.38
CA ALA A 276 5.76 -13.69 -19.24
C ALA A 276 7.04 -12.95 -18.80
N VAL A 277 7.21 -12.73 -17.49
CA VAL A 277 8.42 -12.09 -16.94
C VAL A 277 9.65 -12.98 -17.12
N ASN A 278 9.53 -14.28 -16.87
CA ASN A 278 10.63 -15.23 -17.06
C ASN A 278 11.08 -15.29 -18.52
N GLU A 279 10.14 -15.30 -19.48
CA GLU A 279 10.44 -15.23 -20.91
C GLU A 279 11.14 -13.93 -21.29
N GLN A 280 10.65 -12.79 -20.79
CA GLN A 280 11.26 -11.49 -21.05
C GLN A 280 12.72 -11.43 -20.56
N ILE A 281 12.98 -11.93 -19.34
CA ILE A 281 14.33 -11.97 -18.77
C ILE A 281 15.23 -12.92 -19.56
N ALA A 282 14.73 -14.09 -19.96
CA ALA A 282 15.49 -15.03 -20.78
C ALA A 282 15.90 -14.42 -22.13
N GLN A 283 14.97 -13.77 -22.82
CA GLN A 283 15.24 -13.09 -24.09
C GLN A 283 16.26 -11.94 -23.93
N ALA A 284 16.16 -11.18 -22.83
CA ALA A 284 17.11 -10.10 -22.55
C ALA A 284 18.53 -10.61 -22.29
N ARG A 285 18.68 -11.80 -21.68
CA ARG A 285 19.99 -12.43 -21.46
C ARG A 285 20.60 -12.93 -22.76
N SER A 286 19.84 -13.64 -23.59
CA SER A 286 20.33 -14.12 -24.89
C SER A 286 20.82 -13.00 -25.81
N ARG A 287 20.17 -11.81 -25.76
CA ARG A 287 20.60 -10.64 -26.54
C ARG A 287 21.89 -9.97 -26.05
N ARG A 288 22.30 -10.21 -24.80
CA ARG A 288 23.56 -9.66 -24.25
C ARG A 288 24.76 -10.57 -24.53
N GLU A 289 24.51 -11.82 -24.93
CA GLU A 289 25.52 -12.83 -25.23
C GLU A 289 25.88 -12.90 -26.73
N THR A 290 25.07 -12.29 -27.59
CA THR A 290 25.34 -12.01 -29.02
C THR A 290 25.88 -10.62 -29.22
#